data_AF-A0A9D1BXZ1-F1
#
_entry.id   AF-A0A9D1BXZ1-F1
#
_cell.length_a   1.000
_cell.length_b   1.000
_cell.length_c   1.000
_cell.angle_alpha   90.00
_cell.angle_beta   90.00
_cell.angle_gamma   90.00
#
_symmetry.space_group_name_H-M   'P 1'
#
loop_
_entity.id
_entity.type
_entity.pdbx_description
1 polymer ?
#
loop_
_entity_poly.entity_id
_entity_poly.type
_entity_poly.pdbx_seq_one_letter_code
_entity_poly.pdbx_strand_id
1 'polypeptide(L)'
;MSAFLTTTAFPYCKGCGHHLIDRNLVRALERLGLSPLDVVLVTDIGCHGIADKVFATHTVHGLHGRSVALGAGIGMGTPPGKKVIVLIGDGGATIGLQHLLEAARLNVDLTVIVHNNMLYGMTGGQPSGLTPEGFRTVITPEGSPFPHHDLCRLVLDAGAPYAARVIGLGDFSDVLQEAVDTEGFSLVEVLEICVAYGVKRNPGLRLKELAKEAGYETGVWRGDPRPPLRLSLQEKDSLLEMEPVAVRFTSPLGKRMGLVVGGSAGEGVQRAAELFARAAISSGLHVTKKGSYPVTVGVGFSTAELVLSRQPIAYHGIDTPDAVLVTSEDGLRHEADRIRRMERGTVWVDESLPMPETGAEVRVRDFRGRAGPRNAAIVALLTFAHETGVIPPEAFAETVRRSPIGKRVPEKALRVE
;
A
#
# COMPACT_ATOMS: atom_id res chain seq x y z
N MET A 1 -9.26 -22.33 28.11
CA MET A 1 -9.08 -22.04 26.67
C MET A 1 -8.13 -20.86 26.59
N SER A 2 -7.12 -20.89 25.73
CA SER A 2 -6.15 -19.80 25.63
C SER A 2 -6.85 -18.49 25.26
N ALA A 3 -6.40 -17.37 25.81
CA ALA A 3 -6.90 -16.04 25.42
C ALA A 3 -6.53 -15.69 23.97
N PHE A 4 -5.53 -16.36 23.38
CA PHE A 4 -5.07 -16.12 22.01
C PHE A 4 -5.91 -16.81 20.94
N LEU A 5 -6.83 -17.71 21.32
CA LEU A 5 -7.59 -18.52 20.36
C LEU A 5 -9.10 -18.33 20.52
N THR A 6 -9.81 -18.17 19.41
CA THR A 6 -11.29 -18.13 19.37
C THR A 6 -11.91 -19.52 19.32
N THR A 7 -11.13 -20.54 18.95
CA THR A 7 -11.53 -21.95 18.89
C THR A 7 -10.32 -22.87 19.13
N THR A 8 -10.56 -24.11 19.58
CA THR A 8 -9.52 -25.14 19.69
C THR A 8 -9.40 -26.00 18.42
N ALA A 9 -10.28 -25.79 17.43
CA ALA A 9 -10.30 -26.53 16.18
C ALA A 9 -9.58 -25.73 15.07
N PHE A 10 -8.35 -26.13 14.75
CA PHE A 10 -7.58 -25.52 13.66
C PHE A 10 -8.10 -25.95 12.27
N PRO A 11 -8.07 -25.05 11.26
CA PRO A 11 -8.67 -25.27 9.95
C PRO A 11 -7.78 -26.09 8.99
N TYR A 12 -7.12 -27.13 9.48
CA TYR A 12 -6.16 -27.94 8.72
C TYR A 12 -6.61 -29.38 8.51
N CYS A 13 -5.98 -30.07 7.56
CA CYS A 13 -6.17 -31.51 7.37
C CYS A 13 -5.83 -32.29 8.65
N LYS A 14 -6.54 -33.39 8.90
CA LYS A 14 -6.23 -34.29 10.03
C LYS A 14 -4.78 -34.76 9.94
N GLY A 15 -4.00 -34.49 10.98
CA GLY A 15 -2.57 -34.83 11.07
C GLY A 15 -1.60 -33.81 10.46
N CYS A 16 -2.07 -32.70 9.88
CA CYS A 16 -1.22 -31.65 9.30
C CYS A 16 -0.36 -30.98 10.38
N GLY A 17 0.96 -30.83 10.19
CA GLY A 17 1.87 -30.28 11.20
C GLY A 17 1.63 -28.82 11.59
N HIS A 18 1.05 -27.99 10.72
CA HIS A 18 0.70 -26.58 11.00
C HIS A 18 0.01 -26.37 12.36
N HIS A 19 -0.88 -27.28 12.79
CA HIS A 19 -1.55 -27.15 14.10
C HIS A 19 -0.57 -27.19 15.29
N LEU A 20 0.56 -27.89 15.18
CA LEU A 20 1.58 -27.92 16.21
C LEU A 20 2.34 -26.60 16.28
N ILE A 21 2.57 -25.96 15.13
CA ILE A 21 3.21 -24.64 15.05
C ILE A 21 2.34 -23.62 15.79
N ASP A 22 1.05 -23.53 15.44
CA ASP A 22 0.13 -22.58 16.05
C ASP A 22 -0.03 -22.82 17.56
N ARG A 23 -0.08 -24.08 18.01
CA ARG A 23 -0.15 -24.42 19.45
C ARG A 23 1.13 -24.05 20.20
N ASN A 24 2.30 -24.25 19.61
CA ASN A 24 3.57 -23.87 20.23
C ASN A 24 3.73 -22.34 20.26
N LEU A 25 3.27 -21.64 19.23
CA LEU A 25 3.23 -20.18 19.21
C LEU A 25 2.34 -19.65 20.34
N VAL A 26 1.12 -20.17 20.51
CA VAL A 26 0.24 -19.77 21.60
C VAL A 26 0.89 -19.99 22.97
N ARG A 27 1.55 -21.13 23.19
CA ARG A 27 2.31 -21.37 24.44
C ARG A 27 3.44 -20.36 24.65
N ALA A 28 4.18 -20.03 23.61
CA ALA A 28 5.26 -19.05 23.67
C ALA A 28 4.73 -17.67 24.07
N LEU A 29 3.61 -17.23 23.46
CA LEU A 29 2.97 -15.96 23.78
C LEU A 29 2.44 -15.92 25.23
N GLU A 30 1.86 -17.01 25.71
CA GLU A 30 1.40 -17.15 27.11
C GLU A 30 2.58 -17.11 28.11
N ARG A 31 3.71 -17.76 27.79
CA ARG A 31 4.92 -17.74 28.62
C ARG A 31 5.56 -16.35 28.69
N LEU A 32 5.46 -15.57 27.62
CA LEU A 32 5.89 -14.16 27.59
C LEU A 32 4.95 -13.22 28.35
N GLY A 33 3.80 -13.71 28.82
CA GLY A 33 2.82 -12.88 29.53
C GLY A 33 2.18 -11.79 28.65
N LEU A 34 2.20 -11.96 27.33
CA LEU A 34 1.60 -11.01 26.38
C LEU A 34 0.07 -11.10 26.44
N SER A 35 -0.60 -9.97 26.19
CA SER A 35 -2.02 -9.99 25.88
C SER A 35 -2.27 -10.19 24.38
N PRO A 36 -3.44 -10.69 23.95
CA PRO A 36 -3.76 -10.78 22.52
C PRO A 36 -3.68 -9.45 21.77
N LEU A 37 -3.95 -8.33 22.46
CA LEU A 37 -3.86 -6.97 21.89
C LEU A 37 -2.41 -6.46 21.81
N ASP A 38 -1.44 -7.18 22.34
CA ASP A 38 -0.01 -6.88 22.18
C ASP A 38 0.58 -7.50 20.91
N VAL A 39 -0.19 -8.37 20.24
CA VAL A 39 0.28 -9.15 19.09
C VAL A 39 -0.45 -8.73 17.82
N VAL A 40 0.33 -8.48 16.77
CA VAL A 40 -0.16 -8.36 15.40
C VAL A 40 0.34 -9.56 14.60
N LEU A 41 -0.58 -10.43 14.20
CA LEU A 41 -0.32 -11.60 13.40
C LEU A 41 -0.54 -11.27 11.92
N VAL A 42 0.49 -11.42 11.11
CA VAL A 42 0.45 -11.19 9.67
C VAL A 42 0.61 -12.53 8.96
N THR A 43 -0.36 -12.93 8.16
CA THR A 43 -0.34 -14.25 7.51
C THR A 43 -0.14 -14.12 6.01
N ASP A 44 0.58 -15.08 5.40
CA ASP A 44 0.73 -15.16 3.94
C ASP A 44 -0.39 -15.99 3.29
N ILE A 45 -0.39 -16.07 1.95
CA ILE A 45 -1.28 -16.97 1.22
C ILE A 45 -0.75 -18.40 1.33
N GLY A 46 -1.57 -19.30 1.88
CA GLY A 46 -1.28 -20.72 1.98
C GLY A 46 -2.09 -21.39 3.08
N CYS A 47 -1.92 -22.70 3.28
CA CYS A 47 -2.67 -23.43 4.30
C CYS A 47 -2.48 -22.80 5.69
N HIS A 48 -1.23 -22.48 6.08
CA HIS A 48 -0.90 -21.78 7.32
C HIS A 48 -1.67 -20.46 7.50
N GLY A 49 -1.95 -19.74 6.40
CA GLY A 49 -2.58 -18.43 6.46
C GLY A 49 -4.04 -18.45 6.91
N ILE A 50 -4.69 -19.62 6.89
CA ILE A 50 -6.05 -19.80 7.41
C ILE A 50 -6.07 -19.70 8.96
N ALA A 51 -4.91 -19.72 9.61
CA ALA A 51 -4.76 -19.54 11.05
C ALA A 51 -5.34 -18.21 11.55
N ASP A 52 -5.27 -17.14 10.75
CA ASP A 52 -5.70 -15.81 11.15
C ASP A 52 -7.13 -15.77 11.74
N LYS A 53 -8.06 -16.56 11.20
CA LYS A 53 -9.45 -16.66 11.67
C LYS A 53 -9.60 -17.24 13.08
N VAL A 54 -8.61 -17.99 13.55
CA VAL A 54 -8.66 -18.65 14.87
C VAL A 54 -7.88 -17.89 15.94
N PHE A 55 -7.04 -16.93 15.57
CA PHE A 55 -6.32 -16.09 16.53
C PHE A 55 -7.19 -14.90 16.99
N ALA A 56 -7.22 -14.66 18.30
CA ALA A 56 -7.93 -13.55 18.93
C ALA A 56 -7.05 -12.28 19.04
N THR A 57 -6.08 -12.12 18.13
CA THR A 57 -5.13 -10.99 18.07
C THR A 57 -5.52 -10.00 16.98
N HIS A 58 -4.73 -8.95 16.76
CA HIS A 58 -4.83 -8.21 15.51
C HIS A 58 -4.33 -9.11 14.36
N THR A 59 -5.08 -9.21 13.27
CA THR A 59 -4.74 -10.09 12.15
C THR A 59 -4.74 -9.35 10.83
N VAL A 60 -3.72 -9.55 10.00
CA VAL A 60 -3.63 -9.01 8.64
C VAL A 60 -3.28 -10.15 7.67
N HIS A 61 -4.21 -10.48 6.77
CA HIS A 61 -3.97 -11.46 5.72
C HIS A 61 -3.33 -10.79 4.51
N GLY A 62 -2.07 -11.13 4.24
CA GLY A 62 -1.26 -10.55 3.16
C GLY A 62 -1.49 -11.18 1.79
N LEU A 63 -0.71 -10.69 0.81
CA LEU A 63 -0.58 -11.33 -0.51
C LEU A 63 0.55 -12.37 -0.50
N HIS A 64 0.54 -13.26 -1.47
CA HIS A 64 1.50 -14.35 -1.53
C HIS A 64 2.96 -13.86 -1.61
N GLY A 65 3.78 -14.26 -0.65
CA GLY A 65 5.15 -13.83 -0.47
C GLY A 65 5.30 -12.34 -0.13
N ARG A 66 4.27 -11.69 0.41
CA ARG A 66 4.29 -10.26 0.79
C ARG A 66 4.03 -10.02 2.27
N SER A 67 3.68 -11.06 3.03
CA SER A 67 3.44 -10.98 4.48
C SER A 67 4.63 -10.38 5.24
N VAL A 68 5.87 -10.71 4.88
CA VAL A 68 7.07 -10.13 5.52
C VAL A 68 7.20 -8.62 5.23
N ALA A 69 6.92 -8.18 4.01
CA ALA A 69 6.94 -6.75 3.66
C ALA A 69 5.84 -5.97 4.39
N LEU A 70 4.64 -6.54 4.47
CA LEU A 70 3.52 -5.98 5.23
C LEU A 70 3.85 -5.93 6.72
N GLY A 71 4.35 -7.03 7.28
CA GLY A 71 4.78 -7.13 8.67
C GLY A 71 5.89 -6.15 9.00
N ALA A 72 6.85 -5.94 8.10
CA ALA A 72 7.89 -4.93 8.28
C ALA A 72 7.30 -3.51 8.34
N GLY A 73 6.37 -3.17 7.43
CA GLY A 73 5.66 -1.89 7.46
C GLY A 73 4.88 -1.68 8.76
N ILE A 74 4.16 -2.72 9.21
CA ILE A 74 3.43 -2.71 10.48
C ILE A 74 4.41 -2.53 11.65
N GLY A 75 5.48 -3.31 11.72
CA GLY A 75 6.47 -3.22 12.79
C GLY A 75 7.15 -1.86 12.89
N MET A 76 7.44 -1.23 11.74
CA MET A 76 7.99 0.13 11.70
C MET A 76 6.98 1.22 12.08
N GLY A 77 5.68 0.99 11.86
CA GLY A 77 4.60 1.94 12.18
C GLY A 77 3.94 1.72 13.54
N THR A 78 4.20 0.59 14.19
CA THR A 78 3.58 0.21 15.47
C THR A 78 4.38 0.79 16.64
N PRO A 79 3.72 1.28 17.71
CA PRO A 79 4.42 1.74 18.91
C PRO A 79 5.34 0.66 19.52
N PRO A 80 6.44 1.04 20.19
CA PRO A 80 7.29 0.10 20.91
C PRO A 80 6.50 -0.78 21.90
N GLY A 81 6.94 -2.04 22.06
CA GLY A 81 6.35 -2.99 23.02
C GLY A 81 5.29 -3.92 22.43
N LYS A 82 4.77 -3.65 21.22
CA LYS A 82 3.94 -4.61 20.47
C LYS A 82 4.82 -5.62 19.72
N LYS A 83 4.30 -6.83 19.51
CA LYS A 83 4.98 -7.90 18.79
C LYS A 83 4.31 -8.13 17.44
N VAL A 84 5.07 -8.00 16.36
CA VAL A 84 4.62 -8.35 15.01
C VAL A 84 5.17 -9.72 14.65
N ILE A 85 4.27 -10.63 14.27
CA ILE A 85 4.62 -12.02 13.96
C ILE A 85 4.07 -12.35 12.58
N VAL A 86 4.94 -12.82 11.69
CA VAL A 86 4.57 -13.26 10.35
C VAL A 86 4.52 -14.78 10.31
N LEU A 87 3.40 -15.34 9.89
CA LEU A 87 3.30 -16.76 9.51
C LEU A 87 3.36 -16.87 7.99
N ILE A 88 4.35 -17.62 7.50
CA ILE A 88 4.58 -17.79 6.06
C ILE A 88 4.87 -19.26 5.75
N GLY A 89 4.36 -19.77 4.64
CA GLY A 89 4.70 -21.11 4.15
C GLY A 89 6.04 -21.11 3.43
N ASP A 90 6.62 -22.29 3.22
CA ASP A 90 7.80 -22.48 2.36
C ASP A 90 7.67 -21.85 0.96
N GLY A 91 6.49 -21.93 0.35
CA GLY A 91 6.22 -21.24 -0.92
C GLY A 91 6.13 -19.73 -0.84
N GLY A 92 5.52 -19.22 0.23
CA GLY A 92 5.53 -17.79 0.50
C GLY A 92 6.94 -17.29 0.72
N ALA A 93 7.78 -18.04 1.43
CA ALA A 93 9.18 -17.72 1.65
C ALA A 93 9.99 -17.77 0.34
N THR A 94 9.64 -18.66 -0.60
CA THR A 94 10.28 -18.74 -1.92
C THR A 94 10.01 -17.49 -2.77
N ILE A 95 8.74 -17.14 -3.02
CA ILE A 95 8.38 -15.92 -3.77
C ILE A 95 8.67 -14.63 -2.99
N GLY A 96 8.78 -14.74 -1.66
CA GLY A 96 9.03 -13.66 -0.73
C GLY A 96 10.49 -13.50 -0.32
N LEU A 97 11.42 -14.23 -0.93
CA LEU A 97 12.82 -14.31 -0.47
C LEU A 97 13.46 -12.93 -0.29
N GLN A 98 13.29 -12.02 -1.25
CA GLN A 98 13.83 -10.66 -1.15
C GLN A 98 13.30 -9.90 0.07
N HIS A 99 12.03 -10.10 0.45
CA HIS A 99 11.45 -9.41 1.61
C HIS A 99 12.01 -9.95 2.92
N LEU A 100 12.31 -11.25 3.00
CA LEU A 100 13.04 -11.84 4.13
C LEU A 100 14.43 -11.22 4.27
N LEU A 101 15.18 -11.19 3.17
CA LEU A 101 16.54 -10.64 3.15
C LEU A 101 16.57 -9.16 3.50
N GLU A 102 15.64 -8.35 2.97
CA GLU A 102 15.57 -6.92 3.29
C GLU A 102 15.10 -6.66 4.73
N ALA A 103 14.11 -7.40 5.24
CA ALA A 103 13.69 -7.27 6.63
C ALA A 103 14.81 -7.65 7.60
N ALA A 104 15.54 -8.73 7.30
CA ALA A 104 16.75 -9.11 8.00
C ALA A 104 17.80 -8.00 7.89
N ARG A 105 18.20 -7.57 6.69
CA ARG A 105 19.21 -6.51 6.46
C ARG A 105 18.89 -5.20 7.18
N LEU A 106 17.63 -4.80 7.19
CA LEU A 106 17.18 -3.60 7.91
C LEU A 106 17.08 -3.80 9.42
N ASN A 107 17.10 -5.04 9.92
CA ASN A 107 16.80 -5.40 11.31
C ASN A 107 15.44 -4.88 11.77
N VAL A 108 14.40 -5.12 10.97
CA VAL A 108 13.05 -4.74 11.37
C VAL A 108 12.61 -5.63 12.53
N ASP A 109 12.05 -5.02 13.57
CA ASP A 109 11.56 -5.70 14.77
C ASP A 109 10.32 -6.56 14.45
N LEU A 110 10.57 -7.81 14.10
CA LEU A 110 9.63 -8.71 13.45
C LEU A 110 10.09 -10.16 13.64
N THR A 111 9.17 -11.04 14.02
CA THR A 111 9.40 -12.49 14.05
C THR A 111 8.72 -13.15 12.85
N VAL A 112 9.48 -13.92 12.07
CA VAL A 112 8.97 -14.71 10.95
C VAL A 112 9.00 -16.19 11.30
N ILE A 113 7.85 -16.86 11.22
CA ILE A 113 7.72 -18.31 11.43
C ILE A 113 7.39 -18.96 10.10
N VAL A 114 8.32 -19.77 9.60
CA VAL A 114 8.17 -20.49 8.33
C VAL A 114 7.58 -21.87 8.58
N HIS A 115 6.40 -22.11 8.04
CA HIS A 115 5.73 -23.40 8.00
C HIS A 115 6.29 -24.19 6.80
N ASN A 116 7.42 -24.88 6.99
CA ASN A 116 8.08 -25.61 5.92
C ASN A 116 7.59 -27.06 5.82
N ASN A 117 6.52 -27.26 5.04
CA ASN A 117 5.91 -28.57 4.81
C ASN A 117 6.39 -29.29 3.54
N MET A 118 7.48 -28.78 2.95
CA MET A 118 8.21 -29.28 1.77
C MET A 118 7.49 -29.13 0.43
N LEU A 119 6.35 -28.45 0.35
CA LEU A 119 5.59 -28.24 -0.90
C LEU A 119 4.47 -27.18 -0.79
N TYR A 120 3.85 -26.82 -1.92
CA TYR A 120 2.69 -25.94 -1.96
C TYR A 120 1.40 -26.72 -1.70
N GLY A 121 1.05 -26.90 -0.42
CA GLY A 121 -0.12 -27.70 -0.02
C GLY A 121 -1.45 -27.17 -0.58
N MET A 122 -1.70 -25.87 -0.49
CA MET A 122 -2.99 -25.26 -0.86
C MET A 122 -3.29 -25.38 -2.36
N THR A 123 -2.27 -25.39 -3.21
CA THR A 123 -2.41 -25.37 -4.67
C THR A 123 -2.29 -26.75 -5.33
N GLY A 124 -2.18 -27.81 -4.54
CA GLY A 124 -2.18 -29.18 -5.05
C GLY A 124 -0.83 -29.91 -5.00
N GLY A 125 0.13 -29.43 -4.21
CA GLY A 125 1.36 -30.18 -3.90
C GLY A 125 2.50 -30.01 -4.90
N GLN A 126 2.71 -28.79 -5.42
CA GLN A 126 3.87 -28.40 -6.23
C GLN A 126 5.13 -28.22 -5.36
N PRO A 127 6.36 -28.35 -5.88
CA PRO A 127 7.56 -28.04 -5.11
C PRO A 127 7.69 -26.53 -4.83
N SER A 128 8.36 -26.20 -3.73
CA SER A 128 8.83 -24.88 -3.34
C SER A 128 10.33 -24.74 -3.58
N GLY A 129 10.89 -23.54 -3.37
CA GLY A 129 12.34 -23.33 -3.28
C GLY A 129 12.96 -23.93 -2.00
N LEU A 130 12.14 -24.45 -1.08
CA LEU A 130 12.57 -25.22 0.10
C LEU A 130 12.30 -26.73 -0.07
N THR A 131 11.77 -27.19 -1.20
CA THR A 131 11.63 -28.63 -1.42
C THR A 131 13.03 -29.23 -1.61
N PRO A 132 13.49 -30.15 -0.74
CA PRO A 132 14.83 -30.70 -0.86
C PRO A 132 14.97 -31.58 -2.09
N GLU A 133 16.21 -31.68 -2.59
CA GLU A 133 16.55 -32.53 -3.72
C GLU A 133 16.09 -33.98 -3.46
N GLY A 134 15.53 -34.63 -4.47
CA GLY A 134 14.98 -35.98 -4.38
C GLY A 134 13.59 -36.08 -3.73
N PHE A 135 13.09 -35.05 -3.04
CA PHE A 135 11.74 -35.10 -2.45
C PHE A 135 10.66 -35.09 -3.53
N ARG A 136 9.78 -36.10 -3.50
CA ARG A 136 8.76 -36.30 -4.52
C ARG A 136 7.54 -35.44 -4.25
N THR A 137 7.06 -34.74 -5.27
CA THR A 137 5.83 -33.92 -5.20
C THR A 137 4.81 -34.37 -6.26
N VAL A 138 3.68 -33.67 -6.40
CA VAL A 138 2.66 -34.04 -7.39
C VAL A 138 3.15 -33.82 -8.82
N ILE A 139 3.93 -32.76 -9.07
CA ILE A 139 4.44 -32.43 -10.41
C ILE A 139 5.91 -32.83 -10.63
N THR A 140 6.62 -33.22 -9.56
CA THR A 140 7.96 -33.82 -9.62
C THR A 140 7.93 -35.23 -9.01
N PRO A 141 7.31 -36.22 -9.69
CA PRO A 141 7.12 -37.57 -9.13
C PRO A 141 8.44 -38.33 -8.94
N GLU A 142 9.47 -38.01 -9.73
CA GLU A 142 10.80 -38.61 -9.61
C GLU A 142 11.67 -37.95 -8.53
N GLY A 143 11.19 -36.85 -7.92
CA GLY A 143 11.95 -36.05 -6.96
C GLY A 143 12.32 -34.67 -7.51
N SER A 144 12.52 -33.69 -6.61
CA SER A 144 13.07 -32.38 -6.99
C SER A 144 14.50 -32.54 -7.55
N PRO A 145 14.82 -31.97 -8.73
CA PRO A 145 16.17 -32.03 -9.28
C PRO A 145 17.06 -30.86 -8.84
N PHE A 146 16.55 -29.97 -7.97
CA PHE A 146 17.23 -28.74 -7.58
C PHE A 146 17.59 -28.77 -6.08
N PRO A 147 18.71 -28.14 -5.70
CA PRO A 147 19.00 -27.88 -4.30
C PRO A 147 17.95 -26.90 -3.73
N HIS A 148 17.71 -27.00 -2.43
CA HIS A 148 16.82 -26.11 -1.69
C HIS A 148 17.60 -24.93 -1.10
N HIS A 149 16.89 -23.83 -0.80
CA HIS A 149 17.47 -22.71 -0.08
C HIS A 149 17.62 -23.01 1.42
N ASP A 150 18.76 -22.63 2.00
CA ASP A 150 18.94 -22.61 3.45
C ASP A 150 18.51 -21.25 4.00
N LEU A 151 17.25 -21.12 4.41
CA LEU A 151 16.71 -19.84 4.90
C LEU A 151 17.44 -19.30 6.12
N CYS A 152 17.77 -20.17 7.09
CA CYS A 152 18.45 -19.74 8.31
C CYS A 152 19.80 -19.11 7.98
N ARG A 153 20.59 -19.77 7.12
CA ARG A 153 21.86 -19.21 6.66
C ARG A 153 21.68 -17.92 5.87
N LEU A 154 20.73 -17.89 4.93
CA LEU A 154 20.47 -16.73 4.08
C LEU A 154 20.12 -15.48 4.89
N VAL A 155 19.26 -15.59 5.92
CA VAL A 155 18.90 -14.43 6.74
C VAL A 155 20.03 -14.02 7.70
N LEU A 156 20.82 -14.97 8.22
CA LEU A 156 22.02 -14.65 9.01
C LEU A 156 23.05 -13.90 8.16
N ASP A 157 23.32 -14.37 6.94
CA ASP A 157 24.21 -13.70 5.99
C ASP A 157 23.68 -12.31 5.59
N ALA A 158 22.36 -12.11 5.59
CA ALA A 158 21.74 -10.80 5.42
C ALA A 158 21.79 -9.92 6.68
N GLY A 159 22.20 -10.45 7.84
CA GLY A 159 22.39 -9.71 9.09
C GLY A 159 21.29 -9.89 10.13
N ALA A 160 20.51 -10.98 10.08
CA ALA A 160 19.52 -11.30 11.12
C ALA A 160 20.20 -11.55 12.49
N PRO A 161 19.72 -10.92 13.58
CA PRO A 161 20.16 -11.24 14.94
C PRO A 161 19.84 -12.67 15.37
N TYR A 162 18.76 -13.25 14.86
CA TYR A 162 18.28 -14.57 15.28
C TYR A 162 17.74 -15.38 14.10
N ALA A 163 18.22 -16.62 14.00
CA ALA A 163 17.62 -17.64 13.15
C ALA A 163 17.58 -18.98 13.88
N ALA A 164 16.51 -19.76 13.69
CA ALA A 164 16.40 -21.10 14.24
C ALA A 164 15.71 -22.04 13.27
N ARG A 165 16.07 -23.32 13.35
CA ARG A 165 15.40 -24.40 12.63
C ARG A 165 15.06 -25.52 13.59
N VAL A 166 13.79 -25.92 13.59
CA VAL A 166 13.28 -26.97 14.48
C VAL A 166 12.49 -28.03 13.72
N ILE A 167 12.46 -29.23 14.27
CA ILE A 167 11.54 -30.27 13.83
C ILE A 167 10.15 -29.94 14.41
N GLY A 168 9.13 -29.85 13.57
CA GLY A 168 7.73 -29.59 13.93
C GLY A 168 7.03 -30.75 14.65
N LEU A 169 7.72 -31.42 15.57
CA LEU A 169 7.22 -32.49 16.41
C LEU A 169 7.49 -32.16 17.88
N GLY A 170 6.48 -32.35 18.74
CA GLY A 170 6.61 -32.11 20.17
C GLY A 170 6.47 -30.64 20.57
N ASP A 171 7.17 -30.26 21.63
CA ASP A 171 7.18 -28.90 22.17
C ASP A 171 8.47 -28.19 21.74
N PHE A 172 8.32 -27.10 21.01
CA PHE A 172 9.39 -26.18 20.59
C PHE A 172 9.02 -24.73 20.92
N SER A 173 8.09 -24.55 21.87
CA SER A 173 7.62 -23.22 22.30
C SER A 173 8.72 -22.37 22.91
N ASP A 174 9.77 -22.96 23.51
CA ASP A 174 10.93 -22.22 24.01
C ASP A 174 11.71 -21.50 22.89
N VAL A 175 11.84 -22.13 21.72
CA VAL A 175 12.50 -21.52 20.55
C VAL A 175 11.65 -20.38 19.99
N LEU A 176 10.34 -20.57 19.91
CA LEU A 176 9.42 -19.50 19.47
C LEU A 176 9.38 -18.35 20.48
N GLN A 177 9.46 -18.66 21.78
CA GLN A 177 9.54 -17.65 22.83
C GLN A 177 10.79 -16.80 22.67
N GLU A 178 11.96 -17.42 22.49
CA GLU A 178 13.22 -16.70 22.27
C GLU A 178 13.18 -15.84 20.99
N ALA A 179 12.60 -16.37 19.90
CA ALA A 179 12.45 -15.62 18.67
C ALA A 179 11.54 -14.40 18.83
N VAL A 180 10.41 -14.52 19.53
CA VAL A 180 9.49 -13.40 19.79
C VAL A 180 10.08 -12.39 20.77
N ASP A 181 10.92 -12.82 21.71
CA ASP A 181 11.58 -11.96 22.67
C ASP A 181 12.79 -11.21 22.07
N THR A 182 13.40 -11.76 21.02
CA THR A 182 14.52 -11.13 20.30
C THR A 182 14.16 -9.72 19.83
N GLU A 183 15.00 -8.74 20.15
CA GLU A 183 14.91 -7.40 19.59
C GLU A 183 15.43 -7.39 18.14
N GLY A 184 14.56 -7.03 17.19
CA GLY A 184 14.93 -6.97 15.78
C GLY A 184 14.39 -8.14 14.98
N PHE A 185 15.04 -8.45 13.86
CA PHE A 185 14.56 -9.49 12.97
C PHE A 185 14.87 -10.88 13.54
N SER A 186 13.87 -11.76 13.56
CA SER A 186 14.04 -13.15 13.93
C SER A 186 13.32 -14.08 12.95
N LEU A 187 13.92 -15.23 12.66
CA LEU A 187 13.31 -16.27 11.82
C LEU A 187 13.33 -17.63 12.51
N VAL A 188 12.21 -18.34 12.48
CA VAL A 188 12.12 -19.74 12.89
C VAL A 188 11.55 -20.57 11.74
N GLU A 189 12.38 -21.45 11.19
CA GLU A 189 11.96 -22.44 10.21
C GLU A 189 11.50 -23.71 10.92
N VAL A 190 10.21 -24.04 10.81
CA VAL A 190 9.65 -25.26 11.39
C VAL A 190 9.44 -26.28 10.28
N LEU A 191 10.21 -27.37 10.34
CA LEU A 191 10.12 -28.44 9.36
C LEU A 191 8.94 -29.35 9.68
N GLU A 192 8.14 -29.67 8.66
CA GLU A 192 7.05 -30.64 8.72
C GLU A 192 6.91 -31.37 7.38
N ILE A 193 5.95 -32.28 7.26
CA ILE A 193 5.63 -32.94 5.98
C ILE A 193 4.13 -32.81 5.74
N CYS A 194 3.74 -32.28 4.58
CA CYS A 194 2.33 -32.19 4.20
C CYS A 194 1.68 -33.59 4.15
N VAL A 195 0.67 -33.83 5.00
CA VAL A 195 -0.04 -35.12 5.05
C VAL A 195 -0.90 -35.40 3.81
N ALA A 196 -1.38 -34.36 3.13
CA ALA A 196 -2.26 -34.51 1.98
C ALA A 196 -1.53 -35.00 0.72
N TYR A 197 -0.28 -34.55 0.54
CA TYR A 197 0.52 -34.78 -0.66
C TYR A 197 1.90 -35.38 -0.34
N GLY A 198 2.68 -34.76 0.56
CA GLY A 198 4.08 -35.11 0.83
C GLY A 198 4.23 -36.53 1.36
N VAL A 199 3.49 -36.89 2.41
CA VAL A 199 3.51 -38.26 2.98
C VAL A 199 3.08 -39.31 1.96
N LYS A 200 2.07 -39.01 1.11
CA LYS A 200 1.58 -39.95 0.10
C LYS A 200 2.60 -40.21 -1.01
N ARG A 201 3.39 -39.20 -1.37
CA ARG A 201 4.40 -39.30 -2.43
C ARG A 201 5.73 -39.87 -1.94
N ASN A 202 5.98 -39.80 -0.63
CA ASN A 202 7.21 -40.26 0.00
C ASN A 202 6.88 -41.26 1.14
N PRO A 203 6.35 -42.46 0.81
CA PRO A 203 5.92 -43.43 1.81
C PRO A 203 7.11 -43.92 2.66
N GLY A 204 6.90 -44.04 3.97
CA GLY A 204 7.92 -44.51 4.91
C GLY A 204 8.96 -43.47 5.34
N LEU A 205 8.96 -42.29 4.71
CA LEU A 205 9.90 -41.22 5.00
C LEU A 205 9.58 -40.57 6.36
N ARG A 206 10.57 -40.54 7.26
CA ARG A 206 10.45 -39.91 8.58
C ARG A 206 11.07 -38.52 8.55
N LEU A 207 10.37 -37.53 9.12
CA LEU A 207 10.80 -36.13 9.09
C LEU A 207 12.22 -35.88 9.60
N LYS A 208 12.63 -36.54 10.70
CA LYS A 208 14.00 -36.40 11.23
C LYS A 208 15.07 -36.96 10.29
N GLU A 209 14.74 -38.02 9.56
CA GLU A 209 15.64 -38.65 8.59
C GLU A 209 15.74 -37.79 7.34
N LEU A 210 14.59 -37.32 6.83
CA LEU A 210 14.53 -36.33 5.75
C LEU A 210 15.37 -35.10 6.06
N ALA A 211 15.20 -34.52 7.24
CA ALA A 211 15.95 -33.32 7.61
C ALA A 211 17.46 -33.58 7.59
N LYS A 212 17.90 -34.73 8.15
CA LYS A 212 19.32 -35.11 8.16
C LYS A 212 19.87 -35.37 6.74
N GLU A 213 19.15 -36.13 5.92
CA GLU A 213 19.57 -36.51 4.57
C GLU A 213 19.59 -35.31 3.61
N ALA A 214 18.63 -34.40 3.77
CA ALA A 214 18.56 -33.17 2.99
C ALA A 214 19.54 -32.08 3.47
N GLY A 215 20.25 -32.28 4.59
CA GLY A 215 21.16 -31.25 5.12
C GLY A 215 20.46 -30.10 5.85
N TYR A 216 19.21 -30.28 6.27
CA TYR A 216 18.52 -29.36 7.18
C TYR A 216 19.09 -29.50 8.61
N GLU A 217 20.18 -28.81 8.89
CA GLU A 217 20.71 -28.69 10.24
C GLU A 217 19.69 -27.99 11.14
N THR A 218 19.32 -28.60 12.27
CA THR A 218 18.43 -28.02 13.28
C THR A 218 19.26 -27.35 14.37
N GLY A 219 18.84 -26.18 14.83
CA GLY A 219 19.59 -25.43 15.82
C GLY A 219 19.07 -24.01 15.99
N VAL A 220 19.80 -23.25 16.79
CA VAL A 220 19.62 -21.81 17.01
C VAL A 220 20.95 -21.15 16.70
N TRP A 221 20.91 -20.13 15.86
CA TRP A 221 22.06 -19.33 15.46
C TRP A 221 21.78 -17.87 15.77
N ARG A 222 22.80 -17.19 16.29
CA ARG A 222 22.71 -15.77 16.67
C ARG A 222 23.71 -15.00 15.82
N GLY A 223 23.21 -13.96 15.16
CA GLY A 223 24.03 -13.01 14.42
C GLY A 223 24.58 -11.92 15.34
N ASP A 224 25.28 -10.96 14.74
CA ASP A 224 25.83 -9.83 15.49
C ASP A 224 24.71 -8.95 16.05
N PRO A 225 24.76 -8.57 17.34
CA PRO A 225 23.75 -7.73 17.94
C PRO A 225 23.79 -6.34 17.33
N ARG A 226 22.62 -5.84 16.93
CA ARG A 226 22.43 -4.48 16.44
C ARG A 226 21.04 -3.97 16.78
N PRO A 227 20.87 -2.65 16.98
CA PRO A 227 19.57 -2.10 17.33
C PRO A 227 18.55 -2.35 16.22
N PRO A 228 17.28 -2.59 16.54
CA PRO A 228 16.22 -2.68 15.53
C PRO A 228 16.07 -1.36 14.77
N LEU A 229 15.62 -1.42 13.52
CA LEU A 229 15.26 -0.22 12.78
C LEU A 229 14.11 0.50 13.48
N ARG A 230 14.37 1.77 13.84
CA ARG A 230 13.36 2.69 14.34
C ARG A 230 13.28 3.88 13.39
N LEU A 231 12.10 4.08 12.80
CA LEU A 231 11.86 5.26 11.98
C LEU A 231 11.52 6.45 12.88
N SER A 232 12.08 7.62 12.55
CA SER A 232 11.59 8.87 13.11
C SER A 232 10.28 9.21 12.40
N LEU A 233 9.17 8.76 12.98
CA LEU A 233 7.84 9.08 12.48
C LEU A 233 7.50 10.51 12.90
N GLN A 234 7.20 11.37 11.93
CA GLN A 234 6.60 12.66 12.22
C GLN A 234 5.15 12.43 12.60
N GLU A 235 4.77 12.81 13.83
CA GLU A 235 3.36 12.93 14.18
C GLU A 235 2.71 13.93 13.24
N LYS A 236 1.65 13.49 12.57
CA LYS A 236 0.77 14.34 11.77
C LYS A 236 -0.58 14.34 12.45
N ASP A 237 -1.28 15.45 12.35
CA ASP A 237 -2.66 15.55 12.81
C ASP A 237 -3.49 14.43 12.17
N SER A 238 -4.37 13.84 12.97
CA SER A 238 -5.27 12.81 12.49
C SER A 238 -6.10 13.34 11.33
N LEU A 239 -6.26 12.55 10.27
CA LEU A 239 -7.20 12.87 9.19
C LEU A 239 -8.65 12.98 9.70
N LEU A 240 -8.95 12.37 10.83
CA LEU A 240 -10.26 12.45 11.50
C LEU A 240 -10.44 13.73 12.30
N GLU A 241 -9.35 14.45 12.60
CA GLU A 241 -9.34 15.68 13.40
C GLU A 241 -9.08 16.92 12.52
N MET A 242 -9.12 16.78 11.20
CA MET A 242 -8.91 17.91 10.30
C MET A 242 -9.99 18.98 10.47
N GLU A 243 -9.57 20.23 10.64
CA GLU A 243 -10.49 21.36 10.67
C GLU A 243 -11.23 21.48 9.32
N PRO A 244 -12.57 21.56 9.33
CA PRO A 244 -13.34 21.76 8.12
C PRO A 244 -13.05 23.15 7.53
N VAL A 245 -13.11 23.26 6.20
CA VAL A 245 -13.00 24.55 5.52
C VAL A 245 -14.24 25.39 5.88
N ALA A 246 -14.03 26.45 6.65
CA ALA A 246 -15.11 27.36 7.04
C ALA A 246 -15.76 28.03 5.82
N VAL A 247 -17.10 28.03 5.80
CA VAL A 247 -17.88 28.77 4.82
C VAL A 247 -17.79 30.26 5.14
N ARG A 248 -17.32 31.05 4.18
CA ARG A 248 -17.11 32.51 4.29
C ARG A 248 -17.75 33.29 3.15
N PHE A 249 -18.07 32.60 2.06
CA PHE A 249 -18.61 33.14 0.84
C PHE A 249 -19.87 32.37 0.45
N THR A 250 -20.59 32.86 -0.56
CA THR A 250 -21.78 32.18 -1.08
C THR A 250 -21.69 32.08 -2.60
N SER A 251 -21.68 30.85 -3.10
CA SER A 251 -21.76 30.59 -4.54
C SER A 251 -23.21 30.72 -5.05
N PRO A 252 -23.45 31.41 -6.19
CA PRO A 252 -24.76 31.45 -6.83
C PRO A 252 -25.08 30.18 -7.65
N LEU A 253 -24.17 29.18 -7.70
CA LEU A 253 -24.31 28.00 -8.55
C LEU A 253 -25.60 27.22 -8.24
N GLY A 254 -26.53 27.18 -9.21
CA GLY A 254 -27.82 26.51 -9.05
C GLY A 254 -27.84 25.02 -9.40
N LYS A 255 -26.88 24.54 -10.19
CA LYS A 255 -26.82 23.14 -10.67
C LYS A 255 -25.40 22.58 -10.57
N ARG A 256 -25.28 21.25 -10.60
CA ARG A 256 -23.98 20.57 -10.70
C ARG A 256 -23.21 21.08 -11.92
N MET A 257 -21.92 21.37 -11.76
CA MET A 257 -21.03 21.83 -12.83
C MET A 257 -19.77 20.97 -12.88
N GLY A 258 -19.44 20.45 -14.07
CA GLY A 258 -18.19 19.77 -14.36
C GLY A 258 -17.17 20.72 -15.00
N LEU A 259 -16.01 20.87 -14.36
CA LEU A 259 -14.91 21.72 -14.79
C LEU A 259 -13.66 20.87 -15.03
N VAL A 260 -13.02 21.05 -16.17
CA VAL A 260 -11.73 20.42 -16.51
C VAL A 260 -10.68 21.50 -16.64
N VAL A 261 -9.51 21.28 -16.05
CA VAL A 261 -8.34 22.15 -16.17
C VAL A 261 -7.19 21.33 -16.74
N GLY A 262 -6.78 21.63 -17.98
CA GLY A 262 -5.68 20.98 -18.68
C GLY A 262 -4.47 21.90 -18.81
N GLY A 263 -3.29 21.38 -18.52
CA GLY A 263 -2.01 22.06 -18.73
C GLY A 263 -0.86 21.06 -18.79
N SER A 264 0.38 21.52 -18.59
CA SER A 264 1.56 20.64 -18.60
C SER A 264 1.94 20.20 -17.19
N ALA A 265 2.54 19.02 -17.08
CA ALA A 265 3.12 18.52 -15.83
C ALA A 265 4.19 19.50 -15.31
N GLY A 266 4.18 19.77 -14.01
CA GLY A 266 5.08 20.74 -13.39
C GLY A 266 4.62 22.22 -13.48
N GLU A 267 3.53 22.52 -14.19
CA GLU A 267 2.97 23.88 -14.29
C GLU A 267 1.90 24.19 -13.23
N GLY A 268 1.74 23.34 -12.21
CA GLY A 268 0.92 23.64 -11.04
C GLY A 268 -0.59 23.38 -11.18
N VAL A 269 -1.06 22.74 -12.25
CA VAL A 269 -2.48 22.43 -12.52
C VAL A 269 -3.18 21.78 -11.32
N GLN A 270 -2.60 20.70 -10.77
CA GLN A 270 -3.20 19.98 -9.63
C GLN A 270 -3.36 20.88 -8.40
N ARG A 271 -2.37 21.74 -8.14
CA ARG A 271 -2.38 22.62 -6.98
C ARG A 271 -3.37 23.77 -7.16
N ALA A 272 -3.44 24.35 -8.36
CA ALA A 272 -4.42 25.38 -8.69
C ALA A 272 -5.85 24.86 -8.53
N ALA A 273 -6.14 23.65 -9.03
CA ALA A 273 -7.43 23.00 -8.87
C ALA A 273 -7.77 22.66 -7.40
N GLU A 274 -6.78 22.26 -6.59
CA GLU A 274 -6.98 22.05 -5.14
C GLU A 274 -7.36 23.36 -4.42
N LEU A 275 -6.67 24.46 -4.74
CA LEU A 275 -6.99 25.77 -4.17
C LEU A 275 -8.37 26.25 -4.60
N PHE A 276 -8.75 25.99 -5.85
CA PHE A 276 -10.08 26.33 -6.34
C PHE A 276 -11.16 25.47 -5.66
N ALA A 277 -10.90 24.18 -5.43
CA ALA A 277 -11.80 23.33 -4.66
C ALA A 277 -11.99 23.85 -3.24
N ARG A 278 -10.92 24.25 -2.55
CA ARG A 278 -11.01 24.87 -1.22
C ARG A 278 -11.81 26.17 -1.23
N ALA A 279 -11.62 27.02 -2.25
CA ALA A 279 -12.39 28.25 -2.42
C ALA A 279 -13.88 27.99 -2.71
N ALA A 280 -14.19 26.95 -3.47
CA ALA A 280 -15.56 26.53 -3.72
C ALA A 280 -16.21 25.95 -2.45
N ILE A 281 -15.48 25.18 -1.63
CA ILE A 281 -15.97 24.72 -0.32
C ILE A 281 -16.20 25.89 0.63
N SER A 282 -15.27 26.85 0.68
CA SER A 282 -15.47 28.08 1.47
C SER A 282 -16.61 28.97 0.93
N SER A 283 -17.07 28.71 -0.30
CA SER A 283 -18.25 29.32 -0.92
C SER A 283 -19.54 28.51 -0.72
N GLY A 284 -19.51 27.46 0.11
CA GLY A 284 -20.67 26.64 0.47
C GLY A 284 -20.99 25.51 -0.52
N LEU A 285 -20.04 25.10 -1.36
CA LEU A 285 -20.22 24.01 -2.32
C LEU A 285 -19.61 22.69 -1.82
N HIS A 286 -20.23 21.57 -2.22
CA HIS A 286 -19.59 20.27 -2.25
C HIS A 286 -18.71 20.18 -3.50
N VAL A 287 -17.49 19.68 -3.31
CA VAL A 287 -16.50 19.59 -4.40
C VAL A 287 -15.81 18.24 -4.40
N THR A 288 -15.68 17.63 -5.59
CA THR A 288 -14.73 16.52 -5.81
C THR A 288 -13.62 16.99 -6.74
N LYS A 289 -12.39 16.57 -6.47
CA LYS A 289 -11.23 16.81 -7.34
C LYS A 289 -10.58 15.47 -7.71
N LYS A 290 -10.41 15.23 -9.00
CA LYS A 290 -9.63 14.10 -9.54
C LYS A 290 -8.46 14.64 -10.36
N GLY A 291 -7.28 14.05 -10.21
CA GLY A 291 -6.10 14.38 -11.01
C GLY A 291 -5.76 13.25 -11.97
N SER A 292 -5.32 13.59 -13.18
CA SER A 292 -4.73 12.68 -14.17
C SER A 292 -3.43 13.28 -14.68
N TYR A 293 -2.35 12.51 -14.65
CA TYR A 293 -1.03 12.89 -15.12
C TYR A 293 -0.17 11.62 -15.29
N PRO A 294 0.83 11.62 -16.18
CA PRO A 294 1.68 10.46 -16.38
C PRO A 294 2.58 10.22 -15.17
N VAL A 295 3.12 8.99 -15.06
CA VAL A 295 4.09 8.61 -14.02
C VAL A 295 5.44 9.32 -14.18
N THR A 296 5.69 9.94 -15.32
CA THR A 296 6.91 10.70 -15.62
C THR A 296 6.87 12.08 -14.97
N VAL A 297 7.87 12.37 -14.13
CA VAL A 297 7.96 13.65 -13.43
C VAL A 297 8.22 14.80 -14.40
N GLY A 298 7.33 15.79 -14.41
CA GLY A 298 7.53 17.07 -15.11
C GLY A 298 7.42 17.00 -16.64
N VAL A 299 6.94 15.90 -17.21
CA VAL A 299 6.78 15.72 -18.67
C VAL A 299 5.36 15.29 -18.98
N GLY A 300 4.78 15.85 -20.04
CA GLY A 300 3.45 15.51 -20.54
C GLY A 300 2.34 16.37 -19.93
N PHE A 301 1.11 15.90 -20.01
CA PHE A 301 -0.07 16.63 -19.56
C PHE A 301 -0.24 16.57 -18.04
N SER A 302 -1.02 17.52 -17.52
CA SER A 302 -1.66 17.43 -16.21
C SER A 302 -3.08 17.92 -16.33
N THR A 303 -4.04 17.06 -15.99
CA THR A 303 -5.46 17.39 -16.00
C THR A 303 -6.02 17.29 -14.59
N ALA A 304 -6.79 18.29 -14.18
CA ALA A 304 -7.62 18.24 -12.99
C ALA A 304 -9.10 18.34 -13.37
N GLU A 305 -9.91 17.40 -12.88
CA GLU A 305 -11.36 17.41 -13.00
C GLU A 305 -11.97 17.84 -11.66
N LEU A 306 -12.88 18.81 -11.72
CA LEU A 306 -13.60 19.37 -10.58
C LEU A 306 -15.10 19.22 -10.83
N VAL A 307 -15.83 18.68 -9.86
CA VAL A 307 -17.29 18.71 -9.84
C VAL A 307 -17.71 19.63 -8.71
N LEU A 308 -18.50 20.65 -9.03
CA LEU A 308 -19.01 21.65 -8.11
C LEU A 308 -20.53 21.46 -7.96
N SER A 309 -21.04 21.43 -6.72
CA SER A 309 -22.47 21.19 -6.48
C SER A 309 -22.93 21.77 -5.14
N ARG A 310 -24.19 22.22 -5.06
CA ARG A 310 -24.84 22.53 -3.77
C ARG A 310 -25.29 21.30 -3.01
N GLN A 311 -25.39 20.16 -3.69
CA GLN A 311 -25.76 18.87 -3.12
C GLN A 311 -24.54 17.94 -3.00
N PRO A 312 -24.52 17.00 -2.05
CA PRO A 312 -23.46 15.99 -1.95
C PRO A 312 -23.20 15.27 -3.28
N ILE A 313 -21.93 15.03 -3.59
CA ILE A 313 -21.49 14.41 -4.85
C ILE A 313 -21.20 12.94 -4.59
N ALA A 314 -22.08 12.04 -5.05
CA ALA A 314 -21.88 10.60 -4.96
C ALA A 314 -21.09 10.02 -6.15
N TYR A 315 -21.10 10.70 -7.30
CA TYR A 315 -20.37 10.30 -8.50
C TYR A 315 -19.54 11.46 -9.06
N HIS A 316 -18.23 11.24 -9.14
CA HIS A 316 -17.24 12.25 -9.48
C HIS A 316 -16.84 12.24 -10.98
N GLY A 317 -17.45 11.38 -11.80
CA GLY A 317 -17.17 11.33 -13.24
C GLY A 317 -17.73 12.56 -13.99
N ILE A 318 -17.02 12.95 -15.05
CA ILE A 318 -17.42 14.00 -15.99
C ILE A 318 -17.35 13.39 -17.40
N ASP A 319 -18.50 13.05 -17.96
CA ASP A 319 -18.60 12.53 -19.33
C ASP A 319 -18.40 13.68 -20.34
N THR A 320 -19.25 14.70 -20.24
CA THR A 320 -19.13 15.97 -20.98
C THR A 320 -19.03 17.13 -19.98
N PRO A 321 -17.93 17.91 -19.98
CA PRO A 321 -17.76 19.02 -19.06
C PRO A 321 -18.65 20.23 -19.44
N ASP A 322 -19.04 21.03 -18.45
CA ASP A 322 -19.67 22.33 -18.67
C ASP A 322 -18.62 23.40 -19.01
N ALA A 323 -17.39 23.25 -18.48
CA ALA A 323 -16.29 24.17 -18.67
C ALA A 323 -14.96 23.42 -18.83
N VAL A 324 -14.12 23.88 -19.77
CA VAL A 324 -12.74 23.39 -19.93
C VAL A 324 -11.80 24.59 -19.97
N LEU A 325 -10.75 24.56 -19.16
CA LEU A 325 -9.68 25.57 -19.14
C LEU A 325 -8.39 24.91 -19.62
N VAL A 326 -7.78 25.44 -20.67
CA VAL A 326 -6.56 24.90 -21.26
C VAL A 326 -5.45 25.94 -21.24
N THR A 327 -4.35 25.64 -20.55
CA THR A 327 -3.26 26.60 -20.33
C THR A 327 -1.94 26.21 -21.00
N SER A 328 -1.86 25.07 -21.69
CA SER A 328 -0.67 24.64 -22.42
C SER A 328 -1.02 23.72 -23.59
N GLU A 329 -0.03 23.49 -24.46
CA GLU A 329 -0.19 22.60 -25.61
C GLU A 329 -0.38 21.13 -25.20
N ASP A 330 0.33 20.66 -24.17
CA ASP A 330 0.14 19.29 -23.65
C ASP A 330 -1.28 19.08 -23.12
N GLY A 331 -1.80 20.08 -22.39
CA GLY A 331 -3.18 20.07 -21.90
C GLY A 331 -4.18 20.05 -23.06
N LEU A 332 -3.96 20.88 -24.09
CA LEU A 332 -4.82 20.95 -25.26
C LEU A 332 -4.85 19.63 -26.02
N ARG A 333 -3.67 19.05 -26.27
CA ARG A 333 -3.54 17.77 -26.98
C ARG A 333 -4.21 16.63 -26.21
N HIS A 334 -4.07 16.60 -24.88
CA HIS A 334 -4.69 15.58 -24.05
C HIS A 334 -6.22 15.71 -23.98
N GLU A 335 -6.74 16.94 -23.88
CA GLU A 335 -8.19 17.18 -23.79
C GLU A 335 -8.88 17.32 -25.15
N ALA A 336 -8.16 17.21 -26.27
CA ALA A 336 -8.69 17.46 -27.61
C ALA A 336 -9.95 16.65 -27.92
N ASP A 337 -9.95 15.34 -27.65
CA ASP A 337 -11.11 14.49 -27.92
C ASP A 337 -12.29 14.80 -27.00
N ARG A 338 -12.03 15.26 -25.76
CA ARG A 338 -13.08 15.69 -24.85
C ARG A 338 -13.69 17.01 -25.33
N ILE A 339 -12.86 17.97 -25.74
CA ILE A 339 -13.28 19.28 -26.24
C ILE A 339 -14.08 19.14 -27.54
N ARG A 340 -13.65 18.28 -28.48
CA ARG A 340 -14.38 18.01 -29.73
C ARG A 340 -15.80 17.49 -29.50
N ARG A 341 -16.03 16.72 -28.44
CA ARG A 341 -17.34 16.18 -28.08
C ARG A 341 -18.26 17.19 -27.37
N MET A 342 -17.76 18.37 -27.02
CA MET A 342 -18.60 19.40 -26.40
C MET A 342 -19.48 20.09 -27.44
N GLU A 343 -20.79 19.94 -27.30
CA GLU A 343 -21.80 20.67 -28.10
C GLU A 343 -22.30 21.95 -27.41
N ARG A 344 -22.05 22.07 -26.10
CA ARG A 344 -22.47 23.17 -25.23
C ARG A 344 -21.40 23.39 -24.16
N GLY A 345 -21.52 24.50 -23.43
CA GLY A 345 -20.55 24.90 -22.42
C GLY A 345 -19.51 25.85 -23.01
N THR A 346 -18.41 26.03 -22.30
CA THR A 346 -17.39 27.01 -22.69
C THR A 346 -15.98 26.45 -22.50
N VAL A 347 -15.13 26.67 -23.49
CA VAL A 347 -13.70 26.32 -23.46
C VAL A 347 -12.90 27.62 -23.38
N TRP A 348 -12.20 27.82 -22.28
CA TRP A 348 -11.19 28.86 -22.18
C TRP A 348 -9.84 28.31 -22.59
N VAL A 349 -9.17 29.00 -23.50
CA VAL A 349 -7.87 28.58 -24.03
C VAL A 349 -6.88 29.74 -23.94
N ASP A 350 -5.65 29.43 -23.55
CA ASP A 350 -4.56 30.40 -23.56
C ASP A 350 -4.32 30.93 -24.99
N GLU A 351 -4.06 32.23 -25.12
CA GLU A 351 -3.86 32.89 -26.41
C GLU A 351 -2.67 32.34 -27.22
N SER A 352 -1.70 31.69 -26.56
CA SER A 352 -0.56 31.08 -27.24
C SER A 352 -0.90 29.76 -27.94
N LEU A 353 -2.13 29.27 -27.84
CA LEU A 353 -2.54 27.95 -28.33
C LEU A 353 -3.42 28.04 -29.58
N PRO A 354 -3.41 27.00 -30.44
CA PRO A 354 -4.32 26.95 -31.56
C PRO A 354 -5.79 26.85 -31.10
N MET A 355 -6.69 27.39 -31.92
CA MET A 355 -8.13 27.33 -31.68
C MET A 355 -8.60 25.87 -31.67
N PRO A 356 -9.23 25.37 -30.59
CA PRO A 356 -9.76 24.01 -30.56
C PRO A 356 -10.98 23.85 -31.47
N GLU A 357 -11.11 22.68 -32.08
CA GLU A 357 -12.34 22.25 -32.77
C GLU A 357 -13.38 21.82 -31.72
N THR A 358 -14.50 22.54 -31.64
CA THR A 358 -15.58 22.23 -30.70
C THR A 358 -16.90 22.88 -31.12
N GLY A 359 -18.03 22.33 -30.67
CA GLY A 359 -19.35 22.97 -30.77
C GLY A 359 -19.65 23.93 -29.61
N ALA A 360 -18.80 23.96 -28.56
CA ALA A 360 -18.91 24.86 -27.43
C ALA A 360 -18.42 26.28 -27.73
N GLU A 361 -18.76 27.25 -26.87
CA GLU A 361 -18.23 28.60 -26.95
C GLU A 361 -16.72 28.59 -26.61
N VAL A 362 -15.87 29.21 -27.44
CA VAL A 362 -14.43 29.32 -27.15
C VAL A 362 -14.07 30.73 -26.73
N ARG A 363 -13.41 30.88 -25.59
CA ARG A 363 -12.91 32.15 -25.05
C ARG A 363 -11.38 32.14 -24.96
N VAL A 364 -10.75 32.94 -25.82
CA VAL A 364 -9.29 33.11 -25.83
C VAL A 364 -8.88 34.15 -24.80
N ARG A 365 -7.89 33.85 -23.96
CA ARG A 365 -7.38 34.75 -22.90
C ARG A 365 -5.88 34.57 -22.71
N ASP A 366 -5.19 35.64 -22.29
CA ASP A 366 -3.79 35.54 -21.87
C ASP A 366 -3.71 35.00 -20.42
N PHE A 367 -3.29 33.74 -20.25
CA PHE A 367 -2.99 33.16 -18.94
C PHE A 367 -1.49 33.09 -18.68
N ARG A 368 -0.72 32.60 -19.66
CA ARG A 368 0.72 32.37 -19.56
C ARG A 368 1.52 33.68 -19.57
N GLY A 369 1.14 34.67 -20.37
CA GLY A 369 1.78 35.99 -20.40
C GLY A 369 1.57 36.78 -19.11
N ARG A 370 0.38 36.68 -18.49
CA ARG A 370 0.06 37.38 -17.23
C ARG A 370 0.89 36.93 -16.03
N ALA A 371 1.13 35.63 -15.87
CA ALA A 371 1.71 35.08 -14.62
C ALA A 371 2.80 34.02 -14.82
N GLY A 372 3.18 33.72 -16.06
CA GLY A 372 4.09 32.65 -16.43
C GLY A 372 3.45 31.26 -16.39
N PRO A 373 4.10 30.26 -17.00
CA PRO A 373 3.57 28.90 -17.12
C PRO A 373 3.11 28.27 -15.79
N ARG A 374 3.90 28.43 -14.73
CA ARG A 374 3.64 27.82 -13.41
C ARG A 374 2.41 28.35 -12.69
N ASN A 375 1.88 29.49 -13.11
CA ASN A 375 0.73 30.14 -12.50
C ASN A 375 -0.44 30.28 -13.48
N ALA A 376 -0.28 29.86 -14.74
CA ALA A 376 -1.29 30.02 -15.77
C ALA A 376 -2.63 29.36 -15.37
N ALA A 377 -2.60 28.19 -14.74
CA ALA A 377 -3.80 27.52 -14.23
C ALA A 377 -4.54 28.32 -13.14
N ILE A 378 -3.82 29.07 -12.29
CA ILE A 378 -4.43 29.95 -11.28
C ILE A 378 -5.12 31.13 -11.98
N VAL A 379 -4.45 31.74 -12.96
CA VAL A 379 -5.04 32.84 -13.74
C VAL A 379 -6.27 32.36 -14.49
N ALA A 380 -6.21 31.20 -15.15
CA ALA A 380 -7.34 30.62 -15.86
C ALA A 380 -8.54 30.37 -14.94
N LEU A 381 -8.32 29.81 -13.75
CA LEU A 381 -9.37 29.57 -12.76
C LEU A 381 -9.94 30.87 -12.17
N LEU A 382 -9.12 31.91 -12.01
CA LEU A 382 -9.59 33.22 -11.55
C LEU A 382 -10.43 33.91 -12.62
N THR A 383 -9.97 33.89 -13.88
CA THR A 383 -10.74 34.39 -15.04
C THR A 383 -12.07 33.64 -15.17
N PHE A 384 -12.05 32.31 -15.02
CA PHE A 384 -13.25 31.50 -15.01
C PHE A 384 -14.22 31.89 -13.88
N ALA A 385 -13.74 32.06 -12.64
CA ALA A 385 -14.58 32.52 -11.54
C ALA A 385 -15.21 33.89 -11.82
N HIS A 386 -14.42 34.82 -12.40
CA HIS A 386 -14.88 36.16 -12.72
C HIS A 386 -15.95 36.16 -13.81
N GLU A 387 -15.72 35.45 -14.90
CA GLU A 387 -16.62 35.46 -16.06
C GLU A 387 -17.89 34.64 -15.88
N THR A 388 -17.87 33.63 -15.00
CA THR A 388 -19.04 32.77 -14.75
C THR A 388 -19.78 33.12 -13.47
N GLY A 389 -19.12 33.79 -12.53
CA GLY A 389 -19.63 34.01 -11.18
C GLY A 389 -19.85 32.71 -10.39
N VAL A 390 -19.30 31.57 -10.82
CA VAL A 390 -19.56 30.26 -10.19
C VAL A 390 -19.20 30.25 -8.70
N ILE A 391 -18.16 30.99 -8.33
CA ILE A 391 -17.78 31.32 -6.97
C ILE A 391 -17.32 32.79 -6.95
N PRO A 392 -17.40 33.50 -5.82
CA PRO A 392 -16.84 34.84 -5.73
C PRO A 392 -15.33 34.82 -6.06
N PRO A 393 -14.84 35.63 -7.01
CA PRO A 393 -13.42 35.67 -7.37
C PRO A 393 -12.50 35.97 -6.18
N GLU A 394 -12.99 36.76 -5.22
CA GLU A 394 -12.31 37.11 -3.98
C GLU A 394 -12.06 35.86 -3.11
N ALA A 395 -12.99 34.90 -3.10
CA ALA A 395 -12.84 33.65 -2.37
C ALA A 395 -11.65 32.85 -2.88
N PHE A 396 -11.48 32.79 -4.20
CA PHE A 396 -10.35 32.10 -4.81
C PHE A 396 -9.04 32.87 -4.62
N ALA A 397 -9.04 34.18 -4.85
CA ALA A 397 -7.87 35.03 -4.63
C ALA A 397 -7.37 34.96 -3.17
N GLU A 398 -8.27 35.03 -2.18
CA GLU A 398 -7.94 34.90 -0.76
C GLU A 398 -7.36 33.51 -0.44
N THR A 399 -7.95 32.46 -1.00
CA THR A 399 -7.46 31.07 -0.82
C THR A 399 -6.05 30.91 -1.40
N VAL A 400 -5.77 31.50 -2.57
CA VAL A 400 -4.42 31.50 -3.16
C VAL A 400 -3.45 32.28 -2.29
N ARG A 401 -3.79 33.50 -1.83
CA ARG A 401 -2.93 34.33 -0.96
C ARG A 401 -2.56 33.65 0.35
N ARG A 402 -3.51 32.95 0.98
CA ARG A 402 -3.30 32.20 2.23
C ARG A 402 -2.50 30.90 2.03
N SER A 403 -2.35 30.43 0.80
CA SER A 403 -1.63 29.20 0.51
C SER A 403 -0.11 29.40 0.52
N PRO A 404 0.69 28.34 0.75
CA PRO A 404 2.15 28.42 0.65
C PRO A 404 2.68 28.91 -0.70
N ILE A 405 1.90 28.76 -1.78
CA ILE A 405 2.30 29.20 -3.12
C ILE A 405 1.88 30.64 -3.42
N GLY A 406 1.02 31.26 -2.61
CA GLY A 406 0.52 32.62 -2.83
C GLY A 406 1.65 33.65 -2.97
N LYS A 407 2.74 33.49 -2.20
CA LYS A 407 3.94 34.33 -2.30
C LYS A 407 4.66 34.28 -3.66
N ARG A 408 4.41 33.23 -4.47
CA ARG A 408 5.02 33.00 -5.78
C ARG A 408 4.10 33.39 -6.94
N VAL A 409 2.85 33.77 -6.65
CA VAL A 409 1.90 34.27 -7.65
C VAL A 409 2.03 35.79 -7.69
N PRO A 410 2.30 36.41 -8.85
CA PRO A 410 2.36 37.87 -8.95
C PRO A 410 1.04 38.51 -8.50
N GLU A 411 1.06 39.53 -7.63
CA GLU A 411 -0.19 40.14 -7.12
C GLU A 411 -1.05 40.71 -8.25
N LYS A 412 -0.43 41.23 -9.32
CA LYS A 412 -1.13 41.66 -10.55
C LYS A 412 -1.94 40.55 -11.22
N ALA A 413 -1.54 39.29 -11.06
CA ALA A 413 -2.24 38.13 -11.60
C ALA A 413 -3.45 37.72 -10.74
N LEU A 414 -3.53 38.24 -9.51
CA LEU A 414 -4.66 38.05 -8.60
C LEU A 414 -5.62 39.24 -8.57
N ARG A 415 -5.34 40.29 -9.35
CA ARG A 415 -6.22 41.44 -9.53
C ARG A 415 -7.27 41.14 -10.61
N VAL A 416 -8.49 41.55 -10.28
CA VAL A 416 -9.66 41.51 -11.16
C VAL A 416 -9.63 42.81 -11.96
N GLU A 417 -9.07 42.76 -13.18
CA GLU A 417 -9.17 43.84 -14.17
C GLU A 417 -9.75 43.27 -15.46
#